data_AF-A0AAU4Y289-F1
#
_entry.id   AF-A0AAU4Y289-F1
#
_cell.length_a   1.000
_cell.length_b   1.000
_cell.length_c   1.000
_cell.angle_alpha   90.00
_cell.angle_beta   90.00
_cell.angle_gamma   90.00
#
_symmetry.space_group_name_H-M   'P 1'
#
loop_
_entity.id
_entity.type
_entity.pdbx_description
1 polymer ?
#
loop_
_entity_poly.entity_id
_entity_poly.type
_entity_poly.pdbx_seq_one_letter_code
_entity_poly.pdbx_strand_id
1 'polypeptide(L)'
;MLTAVDHVQLAAPPGAEDRLRRFYTGTLGMTEVPKPPVLAAKGGCWFRAGSVHLHLGIEPGFRPSEKAHPGLRVTGIEAYAARIEAHGTPVTWDADLPGHRRFYARDPVGNRLEFLEPDGEV
;
A
#
# COMPACT_ATOMS: atom_id res chain seq x y z
N MET A 1 -7.53 24.59 9.53
CA MET A 1 -7.85 24.21 8.15
C MET A 1 -7.02 23.00 7.79
N LEU A 2 -7.54 22.05 7.01
CA LEU A 2 -6.81 20.85 6.55
C LEU A 2 -5.95 21.21 5.31
N THR A 3 -4.77 20.62 5.17
CA THR A 3 -3.81 20.95 4.09
C THR A 3 -3.54 19.79 3.14
N ALA A 4 -3.46 18.55 3.65
CA ALA A 4 -3.20 17.35 2.88
C ALA A 4 -3.51 16.10 3.71
N VAL A 5 -3.48 14.93 3.07
CA VAL A 5 -3.28 13.65 3.75
C VAL A 5 -1.80 13.56 4.11
N ASP A 6 -1.49 13.44 5.40
CA ASP A 6 -0.11 13.27 5.87
C ASP A 6 0.37 11.83 5.65
N HIS A 7 -0.44 10.85 6.07
CA HIS A 7 -0.21 9.43 5.87
C HIS A 7 -1.53 8.66 5.89
N VAL A 8 -1.49 7.42 5.43
CA VAL A 8 -2.58 6.45 5.65
C VAL A 8 -2.10 5.39 6.63
N GLN A 9 -2.88 5.13 7.68
CA GLN A 9 -2.63 4.01 8.59
C GLN A 9 -3.44 2.79 8.14
N LEU A 10 -2.75 1.68 7.96
CA LEU A 10 -3.33 0.35 7.78
C LEU A 10 -2.98 -0.51 8.99
N ALA A 11 -3.91 -1.38 9.39
CA ALA A 11 -3.68 -2.31 10.47
C ALA A 11 -2.96 -3.57 9.99
N ALA A 12 -2.26 -4.23 10.91
CA ALA A 12 -1.59 -5.49 10.67
C ALA A 12 -1.63 -6.35 11.94
N PRO A 13 -1.63 -7.69 11.83
CA PRO A 13 -1.56 -8.56 12.98
C PRO A 13 -0.15 -8.56 13.59
N PRO A 14 0.00 -8.87 14.89
CA PRO A 14 1.31 -9.02 15.53
C PRO A 14 2.23 -9.98 14.78
N GLY A 15 3.51 -9.63 14.61
CA GLY A 15 4.53 -10.47 13.96
C GLY A 15 4.51 -10.46 12.43
N ALA A 16 3.71 -9.60 11.80
CA ALA A 16 3.64 -9.49 10.35
C ALA A 16 4.78 -8.67 9.73
N GLU A 17 5.56 -7.93 10.52
CA GLU A 17 6.46 -6.88 10.06
C GLU A 17 7.43 -7.35 8.98
N ASP A 18 8.05 -8.52 9.12
CA ASP A 18 9.02 -9.01 8.13
C ASP A 18 8.37 -9.36 6.79
N ARG A 19 7.13 -9.87 6.82
CA ARG A 19 6.37 -10.13 5.59
C ARG A 19 5.98 -8.83 4.92
N LEU A 20 5.56 -7.84 5.72
CA LEU A 20 5.21 -6.51 5.26
C LEU A 20 6.42 -5.78 4.67
N ARG A 21 7.59 -5.84 5.31
CA ARG A 21 8.85 -5.30 4.76
C ARG A 21 9.15 -5.89 3.38
N ARG A 22 9.17 -7.23 3.26
CA ARG A 22 9.42 -7.89 1.97
C ARG A 22 8.46 -7.42 0.88
N PHE A 23 7.19 -7.21 1.21
CA PHE A 23 6.20 -6.72 0.26
C PHE A 23 6.37 -5.22 -0.05
N TYR A 24 6.32 -4.34 0.95
CA TYR A 24 6.35 -2.90 0.73
C TYR A 24 7.70 -2.42 0.19
N THR A 25 8.83 -3.00 0.60
CA THR A 25 10.15 -2.61 0.06
C THR A 25 10.52 -3.41 -1.19
N GLY A 26 10.28 -4.72 -1.22
CA GLY A 26 10.62 -5.57 -2.35
C GLY A 26 9.63 -5.42 -3.50
N THR A 27 8.38 -5.83 -3.25
CA THR A 27 7.31 -5.82 -4.27
C THR A 27 6.97 -4.40 -4.72
N LEU A 28 6.62 -3.51 -3.79
CA LEU A 28 6.19 -2.14 -4.13
C LEU A 28 7.35 -1.15 -4.32
N GLY A 29 8.59 -1.52 -3.95
CA GLY A 29 9.75 -0.64 -4.12
C GLY A 29 9.76 0.59 -3.21
N MET A 30 8.97 0.60 -2.13
CA MET A 30 8.97 1.69 -1.14
C MET A 30 10.22 1.64 -0.26
N THR A 31 10.53 2.75 0.39
CA THR A 31 11.60 2.83 1.40
C THR A 31 11.02 2.69 2.80
N GLU A 32 11.53 1.76 3.62
CA GLU A 32 11.19 1.72 5.05
C GLU A 32 11.76 2.95 5.77
N VAL A 33 10.97 3.56 6.64
CA VAL A 33 11.33 4.73 7.43
C VAL A 33 11.39 4.34 8.91
N PRO A 34 12.45 4.71 9.65
CA PRO A 34 12.52 4.41 11.06
C PRO A 34 11.40 5.10 11.83
N LYS A 35 10.72 4.34 12.67
CA LYS A 35 9.73 4.89 13.60
C LYS A 35 10.44 5.68 14.70
N PRO A 36 9.84 6.78 15.21
CA PRO A 36 10.29 7.40 16.44
C PRO A 36 10.40 6.37 17.58
N PRO A 37 11.40 6.44 18.47
CA PRO A 37 11.66 5.40 19.48
C PRO A 37 10.43 5.01 20.32
N VAL A 38 9.62 6.00 20.74
CA VAL A 38 8.40 5.79 21.52
C VAL A 38 7.34 4.97 20.75
N LEU A 39 7.31 5.09 19.42
CA LEU A 39 6.39 4.34 18.57
C LEU A 39 6.97 3.00 18.11
N ALA A 40 8.29 2.87 18.03
CA ALA A 40 8.96 1.62 17.68
C ALA A 40 8.65 0.51 18.69
N ALA A 41 8.52 0.84 19.98
CA ALA A 41 8.13 -0.09 21.03
C ALA A 41 6.74 -0.73 20.84
N LYS A 42 5.90 -0.18 19.94
CA LYS A 42 4.54 -0.68 19.64
C LYS A 42 4.49 -1.63 18.44
N GLY A 43 5.65 -2.03 17.89
CA GLY A 43 5.72 -2.87 16.67
C GLY A 43 5.28 -2.14 15.41
N GLY A 44 5.21 -2.84 14.28
CA GLY A 44 4.81 -2.28 12.98
C GLY A 44 5.95 -1.61 12.20
N CYS A 45 5.64 -1.12 11.01
CA CYS A 45 6.63 -0.57 10.05
C CYS A 45 6.04 0.59 9.25
N TRP A 46 6.89 1.56 8.87
CA TRP A 46 6.49 2.74 8.10
C TRP A 46 7.21 2.74 6.76
N PHE A 47 6.50 3.13 5.69
CA PHE A 47 7.05 3.14 4.34
C PHE A 47 6.75 4.45 3.62
N ARG A 48 7.68 4.87 2.77
CA ARG A 48 7.53 6.06 1.92
C ARG A 48 7.90 5.80 0.46
N ALA A 49 7.20 6.48 -0.45
CA ALA A 49 7.56 6.65 -1.85
C ALA A 49 7.09 8.04 -2.32
N GLY A 50 8.02 9.00 -2.44
CA GLY A 50 7.66 10.40 -2.69
C GLY A 50 6.72 10.96 -1.61
N SER A 51 5.53 11.39 -2.01
CA SER A 51 4.47 11.86 -1.12
C SER A 51 3.57 10.75 -0.54
N VAL A 52 3.75 9.49 -0.95
CA VAL A 52 2.97 8.36 -0.43
C VAL A 52 3.58 7.85 0.86
N HIS A 53 2.88 8.02 1.99
CA HIS A 53 3.32 7.60 3.32
C HIS A 53 2.32 6.59 3.89
N LEU A 54 2.77 5.37 4.15
CA LEU A 54 1.96 4.27 4.67
C LEU A 54 2.50 3.80 6.02
N HIS A 55 1.64 3.81 7.04
CA HIS A 55 1.97 3.34 8.38
C HIS A 55 1.25 2.03 8.68
N LEU A 56 2.00 0.97 8.94
CA LEU A 56 1.47 -0.35 9.29
C LEU A 56 1.51 -0.48 10.81
N GLY A 57 0.35 -0.31 11.44
CA GLY A 57 0.17 -0.39 12.89
C GLY A 57 -0.27 -1.78 13.34
N ILE A 58 0.30 -2.27 14.44
CA ILE A 58 -0.07 -3.57 14.99
C ILE A 58 -1.40 -3.47 15.75
N GLU A 59 -2.35 -4.33 15.38
CA GLU A 59 -3.68 -4.43 15.98
C GLU A 59 -3.97 -5.89 16.39
N PRO A 60 -4.07 -6.18 17.71
CA PRO A 60 -4.57 -7.46 18.18
C PRO A 60 -6.00 -7.71 17.70
N GLY A 61 -6.28 -8.88 17.15
CA GLY A 61 -7.59 -9.20 16.59
C GLY A 61 -7.84 -8.62 15.18
N PHE A 62 -6.78 -8.15 14.51
CA PHE A 62 -6.80 -7.65 13.14
C PHE A 62 -7.67 -8.49 12.20
N ARG A 63 -8.50 -7.79 11.41
CA ARG A 63 -9.24 -8.33 10.27
C ARG A 63 -9.06 -7.36 9.10
N PRO A 64 -8.64 -7.83 7.91
CA PRO A 64 -8.43 -6.94 6.77
C PRO A 64 -9.75 -6.28 6.36
N SER A 65 -9.70 -5.00 5.99
CA SER A 65 -10.88 -4.32 5.44
C SER A 65 -11.21 -4.86 4.04
N GLU A 66 -12.47 -5.19 3.80
CA GLU A 66 -12.93 -5.61 2.48
C GLU A 66 -13.11 -4.42 1.52
N LYS A 67 -13.42 -3.24 2.08
CA LYS A 67 -13.78 -2.04 1.32
C LYS A 67 -12.79 -0.89 1.48
N ALA A 68 -12.36 -0.57 2.69
CA ALA A 68 -11.48 0.57 2.91
C ALA A 68 -10.07 0.25 2.41
N HIS A 69 -9.48 1.16 1.63
CA HIS A 69 -8.14 1.04 1.09
C HIS A 69 -7.60 2.42 0.70
N PRO A 70 -6.27 2.60 0.66
CA PRO A 70 -5.66 3.74 -0.01
C PRO A 70 -5.72 3.56 -1.53
N GLY A 71 -6.07 4.63 -2.23
CA GLY A 71 -5.86 4.78 -3.68
C GLY A 71 -4.51 5.41 -3.97
N LEU A 72 -3.61 4.65 -4.58
CA LEU A 72 -2.22 5.01 -4.81
C LEU A 72 -2.00 5.36 -6.28
N ARG A 73 -1.63 6.61 -6.57
CA ARG A 73 -1.24 7.00 -7.92
C ARG A 73 0.10 6.37 -8.30
N VAL A 74 0.16 5.83 -9.51
CA VAL A 74 1.37 5.24 -10.09
C VAL A 74 1.64 5.83 -11.47
N THR A 75 2.87 5.68 -11.93
CA THR A 75 3.24 5.94 -13.33
C THR A 75 3.62 4.63 -14.01
N GLY A 76 3.21 4.44 -15.26
CA GLY A 76 3.44 3.21 -16.00
C GLY A 76 2.71 2.02 -15.38
N ILE A 77 1.39 2.14 -15.20
CA ILE A 77 0.57 1.19 -14.42
C ILE A 77 0.70 -0.26 -14.87
N GLU A 78 0.88 -0.51 -16.17
CA GLU A 78 1.08 -1.85 -16.73
C GLU A 78 2.39 -2.49 -16.25
N ALA A 79 3.49 -1.72 -16.32
CA ALA A 79 4.78 -2.18 -15.87
C ALA A 79 4.79 -2.39 -14.35
N TYR A 80 4.05 -1.55 -13.62
CA TYR A 80 3.92 -1.67 -12.18
C TYR A 80 3.07 -2.88 -11.77
N ALA A 81 1.97 -3.17 -12.48
CA ALA A 81 1.20 -4.39 -12.31
C ALA A 81 2.05 -5.64 -12.56
N ALA A 82 2.77 -5.68 -13.70
CA ALA A 82 3.65 -6.79 -14.05
C ALA A 82 4.76 -7.01 -13.01
N ARG A 83 5.33 -5.93 -12.45
CA ARG A 83 6.29 -6.02 -11.33
C ARG A 83 5.67 -6.70 -10.11
N ILE A 84 4.45 -6.31 -9.73
CA ILE A 84 3.76 -6.85 -8.56
C ILE A 84 3.46 -8.34 -8.76
N GLU A 85 2.98 -8.73 -9.94
CA GLU A 85 2.73 -10.13 -10.31
C GLU A 85 4.02 -10.96 -10.32
N ALA A 86 5.13 -10.42 -10.83
CA ALA A 86 6.43 -11.09 -10.83
C ALA A 86 6.96 -11.39 -9.42
N HIS A 87 6.50 -10.66 -8.39
CA HIS A 87 6.78 -10.94 -6.98
C HIS A 87 5.73 -11.87 -6.33
N GLY A 88 4.87 -12.50 -7.14
CA GLY A 88 3.88 -13.47 -6.69
C GLY A 88 2.63 -12.87 -6.04
N THR A 89 2.37 -11.57 -6.25
CA THR A 89 1.14 -10.93 -5.76
C THR A 89 0.12 -10.80 -6.88
N PRO A 90 -1.06 -11.43 -6.78
CA PRO A 90 -2.11 -11.27 -7.79
C PRO A 90 -2.62 -9.83 -7.88
N VAL A 91 -2.91 -9.39 -9.10
CA VAL A 91 -3.58 -8.12 -9.37
C VAL A 91 -4.97 -8.37 -9.94
N THR A 92 -5.90 -7.46 -9.71
CA THR A 92 -7.25 -7.50 -10.26
C THR A 92 -7.57 -6.18 -10.93
N TRP A 93 -7.56 -6.17 -12.25
CA TRP A 93 -7.93 -5.01 -13.05
C TRP A 93 -9.41 -4.67 -12.91
N ASP A 94 -9.72 -3.38 -12.92
CA ASP A 94 -11.07 -2.84 -12.81
C ASP A 94 -11.23 -1.69 -13.81
N ALA A 95 -12.27 -1.78 -14.65
CA ALA A 95 -12.58 -0.83 -15.71
C ALA A 95 -13.79 0.07 -15.38
N ASP A 96 -14.29 0.03 -14.14
CA ASP A 96 -15.50 0.72 -13.71
C ASP A 96 -15.24 2.18 -13.29
N LEU A 97 -13.99 2.66 -13.40
CA LEU A 97 -13.62 4.06 -13.13
C LEU A 97 -13.25 4.78 -14.43
N PRO A 98 -14.17 5.59 -15.01
CA PRO A 98 -13.87 6.37 -16.21
C PRO A 98 -12.68 7.32 -16.02
N GLY A 99 -11.85 7.45 -17.06
CA GLY A 99 -10.70 8.37 -17.09
C GLY A 99 -9.48 7.88 -16.31
N HIS A 100 -9.50 6.64 -15.81
CA HIS A 100 -8.36 6.03 -15.13
C HIS A 100 -8.23 4.56 -15.50
N ARG A 101 -6.99 4.12 -15.61
CA ARG A 101 -6.63 2.72 -15.48
C ARG A 101 -6.40 2.41 -14.01
N ARG A 102 -6.93 1.29 -13.53
CA ARG A 102 -6.69 0.86 -12.15
C ARG A 102 -6.67 -0.65 -11.96
N PHE A 103 -5.98 -1.09 -10.92
CA PHE A 103 -6.06 -2.45 -10.41
C PHE A 103 -5.99 -2.47 -8.89
N TYR A 104 -6.44 -3.59 -8.31
CA TYR A 104 -6.32 -3.87 -6.89
C TYR A 104 -5.30 -4.99 -6.65
N ALA A 105 -4.59 -4.89 -5.53
CA ALA A 105 -3.81 -5.99 -4.97
C ALA A 105 -4.07 -6.08 -3.47
N ARG A 106 -3.65 -7.20 -2.86
CA ARG A 106 -3.65 -7.34 -1.41
C ARG A 106 -2.23 -7.49 -0.90
N ASP A 107 -1.94 -6.83 0.21
CA ASP A 107 -0.70 -7.05 0.94
C ASP A 107 -0.69 -8.47 1.58
N PRO A 108 0.43 -8.90 2.20
CA PRO A 108 0.53 -10.23 2.79
C PRO A 108 -0.46 -10.50 3.94
N VAL A 109 -1.08 -9.48 4.52
CA VAL A 109 -2.06 -9.64 5.60
C VAL A 109 -3.49 -9.40 5.12
N GLY A 110 -3.69 -9.19 3.82
CA GLY A 110 -4.98 -9.08 3.18
C GLY A 110 -5.50 -7.65 3.07
N ASN A 111 -4.74 -6.63 3.47
CA ASN A 111 -5.14 -5.23 3.26
C ASN A 111 -5.26 -4.97 1.76
N ARG A 112 -6.40 -4.42 1.34
CA ARG A 112 -6.62 -4.02 -0.04
C ARG A 112 -5.83 -2.74 -0.33
N LEU A 113 -5.19 -2.69 -1.50
CA LEU A 113 -4.54 -1.52 -2.07
C LEU A 113 -5.09 -1.30 -3.47
N GLU A 114 -5.35 -0.05 -3.85
CA GLU A 114 -5.70 0.34 -5.22
C GLU A 114 -4.52 1.09 -5.84
N PHE A 115 -4.22 0.78 -7.09
CA PHE A 115 -3.23 1.48 -7.89
C PHE A 115 -3.93 2.06 -9.10
N LEU A 116 -3.71 3.34 -9.38
CA LEU A 116 -4.39 4.04 -10.46
C LEU A 116 -3.48 5.01 -11.20
N GLU A 117 -3.71 5.15 -12.49
CA GLU A 117 -3.07 6.11 -13.39
C GLU A 117 -4.15 6.74 -14.26
N PRO A 118 -4.24 8.08 -14.37
CA PRO A 118 -5.17 8.73 -15.29
C PRO A 118 -4.92 8.25 -16.72
N ASP A 119 -5.99 8.09 -17.49
CA ASP A 119 -5.85 7.96 -18.94
C ASP A 119 -5.17 9.25 -19.43
N GLY A 120 -4.11 9.13 -20.23
CA GLY A 120 -3.40 10.30 -20.75
C GLY A 120 -4.38 11.30 -21.37
N GLU A 121 -4.17 12.60 -21.13
CA GLU A 121 -5.03 13.65 -21.71
C GLU A 121 -5.17 13.41 -23.22
N VAL A 122 -6.42 13.27 -23.68
CA VAL A 122 -6.75 13.32 -25.11
C VAL A 122 -6.74 14.77 -25.56
#